data_AF-A0A6A7L372-F1
#
_entry.id   AF-A0A6A7L372-F1
#
_cell.length_a   1.000
_cell.length_b   1.000
_cell.length_c   1.000
_cell.angle_alpha   90.00
_cell.angle_beta   90.00
_cell.angle_gamma   90.00
#
_symmetry.space_group_name_H-M   'P 1'
#
loop_
_entity.id
_entity.type
_entity.pdbx_description
1 polymer ?
#
loop_
_entity_poly.entity_id
_entity_poly.type
_entity_poly.pdbx_seq_one_letter_code
_entity_poly.pdbx_strand_id
1 'polypeptide(L)'
;MPAKQHAIKSDFARIDKLRDEDIDYSDIPELDDEVFAQPLVPWPPRKELITIRLDADVLDWFKHQGRGYQTRINQVLRRYMDVATRRVRSKARTTRDARNRARPSRHAR
;
A
#
# COMPACT_ATOMS: atom_id res chain seq x y z
N MET A 1 -15.35 29.44 20.63
CA MET A 1 -15.78 28.39 19.68
C MET A 1 -15.82 27.07 20.43
N PRO A 2 -16.99 26.46 20.72
CA PRO A 2 -17.02 25.19 21.43
C PRO A 2 -16.65 24.04 20.49
N ALA A 3 -15.75 23.16 20.95
CA ALA A 3 -15.27 22.01 20.19
C ALA A 3 -16.41 20.98 20.00
N LYS A 4 -16.64 20.54 18.76
CA LYS A 4 -17.57 19.45 18.45
C LYS A 4 -17.01 18.14 18.99
N GLN A 5 -17.66 17.56 19.99
CA GLN A 5 -17.40 16.19 20.42
C GLN A 5 -17.96 15.24 19.37
N HIS A 6 -17.09 14.48 18.70
CA HIS A 6 -17.52 13.38 17.85
C HIS A 6 -17.90 12.21 18.75
N ALA A 7 -19.17 12.16 19.17
CA ALA A 7 -19.71 10.99 19.85
C ALA A 7 -19.65 9.82 18.86
N ILE A 8 -18.77 8.85 19.13
CA ILE A 8 -18.71 7.60 18.39
C ILE A 8 -20.07 6.94 18.60
N LYS A 9 -20.90 6.90 17.55
CA LYS A 9 -22.21 6.25 17.55
C LYS A 9 -22.06 4.73 17.48
N SER A 10 -21.39 4.15 18.48
CA SER A 10 -21.21 2.71 18.59
C SER A 10 -22.28 2.12 19.51
N ASP A 11 -22.84 0.98 19.10
CA ASP A 11 -23.82 0.24 19.88
C ASP A 11 -23.13 -0.63 20.94
N PHE A 12 -22.60 0.02 21.98
CA PHE A 12 -21.84 -0.63 23.05
C PHE A 12 -22.68 -1.64 23.83
N ALA A 13 -23.98 -1.38 24.02
CA ALA A 13 -24.89 -2.28 24.72
C ALA A 13 -25.09 -3.62 23.99
N ARG A 14 -24.94 -3.64 22.66
CA ARG A 14 -24.91 -4.87 21.85
C ARG A 14 -23.61 -5.65 22.05
N ILE A 15 -22.48 -4.96 22.06
CA ILE A 15 -21.15 -5.58 22.24
C ILE A 15 -21.00 -6.16 23.66
N ASP A 16 -21.44 -5.44 24.69
CA ASP A 16 -21.38 -5.90 26.09
C ASP A 16 -22.20 -7.18 26.35
N LYS A 17 -23.19 -7.47 25.49
CA LYS A 17 -24.04 -8.67 25.57
C LYS A 17 -23.60 -9.78 24.62
N LEU A 18 -22.66 -9.51 23.71
CA LEU A 18 -22.17 -10.50 22.75
C LEU A 18 -21.28 -11.49 23.50
N ARG A 19 -21.57 -12.79 23.35
CA ARG A 19 -20.74 -13.85 23.93
C ARG A 19 -19.64 -14.22 22.93
N ASP A 20 -18.52 -14.72 23.41
CA ASP A 20 -17.37 -15.08 22.56
C ASP A 20 -17.75 -16.08 21.45
N GLU A 21 -18.64 -17.02 21.74
CA GLU A 21 -19.19 -18.00 20.79
C GLU A 21 -19.95 -17.38 19.61
N ASP A 22 -20.52 -16.20 19.82
CA ASP A 22 -21.34 -15.49 18.84
C ASP A 22 -20.47 -14.56 17.94
N ILE A 23 -19.14 -14.56 18.14
CA ILE A 23 -18.19 -13.80 17.31
C ILE A 23 -17.91 -14.57 16.02
N ASP A 24 -18.20 -13.93 14.89
CA ASP A 24 -17.89 -14.45 13.56
C ASP A 24 -16.42 -14.19 13.20
N TYR A 25 -15.66 -15.26 12.98
CA TYR A 25 -14.27 -15.21 12.54
C TYR A 25 -14.10 -15.68 11.09
N SER A 26 -15.18 -15.90 10.33
CA SER A 26 -15.13 -16.48 8.98
C SER A 26 -14.37 -15.64 7.95
N ASP A 27 -14.19 -14.34 8.21
CA ASP A 27 -13.48 -13.38 7.37
C ASP A 27 -11.98 -13.26 7.70
N ILE A 28 -11.53 -13.83 8.82
CA ILE A 28 -10.15 -13.69 9.31
C ILE A 28 -9.47 -15.06 9.29
N PRO A 29 -8.29 -15.20 8.66
CA PRO A 29 -7.54 -16.44 8.68
C PRO A 29 -7.05 -16.77 10.10
N GLU A 30 -6.97 -18.06 10.42
CA GLU A 30 -6.35 -18.52 11.68
C GLU A 30 -4.89 -18.07 11.76
N LEU A 31 -4.49 -17.61 12.94
CA LEU A 31 -3.17 -17.02 13.17
C LEU A 31 -2.22 -18.12 13.68
N ASP A 32 -1.52 -18.77 12.76
CA ASP A 32 -0.54 -19.82 13.06
C ASP A 32 0.88 -19.24 13.26
N ASP A 33 1.79 -20.09 13.75
CA ASP A 33 3.19 -19.72 13.96
C ASP A 33 3.91 -19.33 12.65
N GLU A 34 3.43 -19.83 11.50
CA GLU A 34 3.98 -19.51 10.17
C GLU A 34 3.68 -18.07 9.76
N VAL A 35 2.49 -17.54 10.10
CA VAL A 35 2.14 -16.13 9.88
C VAL A 35 3.05 -15.21 10.71
N PHE A 36 3.38 -15.59 11.95
CA PHE A 36 4.31 -14.83 12.78
C PHE A 36 5.78 -14.99 12.39
N ALA A 37 6.14 -16.10 11.74
CA ALA A 37 7.48 -16.34 11.21
C ALA A 37 7.81 -15.48 9.98
N GLN A 38 6.80 -14.89 9.32
CA GLN A 38 7.03 -13.96 8.22
C GLN A 38 7.71 -12.69 8.75
N PRO A 39 8.88 -12.31 8.20
CA PRO A 39 9.52 -11.08 8.61
C PRO A 39 8.60 -9.90 8.27
N LEU A 40 8.11 -9.21 9.30
CA LEU A 40 7.44 -7.93 9.11
C LEU A 40 8.37 -7.04 8.31
N VAL A 41 7.95 -6.68 7.09
CA VAL A 41 8.68 -5.69 6.29
C VAL A 41 8.66 -4.41 7.13
N PRO A 42 9.83 -3.88 7.56
CA PRO A 42 9.86 -2.70 8.40
C PRO A 42 9.18 -1.55 7.66
N TRP A 43 8.08 -1.07 8.20
CA TRP A 43 7.39 0.12 7.71
C TRP A 43 7.69 1.28 8.65
N PRO A 44 8.24 2.41 8.16
CA PRO A 44 8.56 2.71 6.77
C PRO A 44 9.86 2.04 6.28
N PRO A 45 10.00 1.83 4.95
CA PRO A 45 11.23 1.30 4.37
C PRO A 45 12.44 2.12 4.79
N ARG A 46 13.58 1.46 5.02
CA ARG A 46 14.86 2.13 5.30
C ARG A 46 15.14 3.19 4.23
N LYS A 47 15.50 4.39 4.67
CA LYS A 47 15.88 5.49 3.78
C LYS A 47 17.38 5.41 3.58
N GLU A 48 17.82 5.20 2.35
CA GLU A 48 19.23 5.30 1.99
C GLU A 48 19.62 6.77 1.85
N LEU A 49 20.74 7.17 2.47
CA LEU A 49 21.29 8.51 2.32
C LEU A 49 22.15 8.54 1.06
N ILE A 50 21.62 9.15 0.01
CA ILE A 50 22.33 9.35 -1.26
C ILE A 50 22.44 10.83 -1.62
N THR A 51 23.56 11.22 -2.21
CA THR A 51 23.75 12.59 -2.74
C THR A 51 23.21 12.66 -4.16
N ILE A 52 22.10 13.36 -4.34
CA ILE A 52 21.49 13.63 -5.65
C ILE A 52 21.59 15.12 -5.98
N ARG A 53 21.72 15.44 -7.27
CA ARG A 53 21.61 16.83 -7.76
C ARG A 53 20.18 17.08 -8.21
N LEU A 54 19.61 18.19 -7.79
CA LEU A 54 18.28 18.66 -8.18
C LEU A 54 18.43 20.08 -8.76
N ASP A 55 17.56 20.42 -9.70
CA ASP A 55 17.48 21.78 -10.23
C ASP A 55 17.14 22.78 -9.11
N ALA A 56 17.71 23.99 -9.23
CA ALA A 56 17.63 24.99 -8.17
C ALA A 56 16.19 25.47 -7.93
N ASP A 57 15.43 25.66 -9.01
CA ASP A 57 14.02 26.07 -8.99
C ASP A 57 13.12 25.01 -8.32
N VAL A 58 13.33 23.72 -8.63
CA VAL A 58 12.63 22.61 -8.01
C VAL A 58 12.93 22.55 -6.52
N LEU A 59 14.21 22.66 -6.14
CA LEU A 59 14.62 22.64 -4.75
C LEU A 59 14.01 23.80 -3.97
N ASP A 60 14.04 25.01 -4.53
CA ASP A 60 13.48 26.19 -3.90
C ASP A 60 11.97 26.07 -3.77
N TRP A 61 11.26 25.59 -4.79
CA TRP A 61 9.83 25.33 -4.69
C TRP A 61 9.48 24.42 -3.52
N PHE A 62 10.21 23.31 -3.35
CA PHE A 62 9.99 22.39 -2.22
C PHE A 62 10.35 23.01 -0.86
N LYS A 63 11.41 23.83 -0.80
CA LYS A 63 11.80 24.54 0.44
C LYS A 63 10.77 25.59 0.86
N HIS A 64 10.15 26.31 -0.08
CA HIS A 64 9.09 27.28 0.21
C HIS A 64 7.89 26.66 0.93
N GLN A 65 7.68 25.36 0.79
CA GLN A 65 6.60 24.65 1.47
C GLN A 65 6.88 24.32 2.94
N GLY A 66 8.06 24.71 3.45
CA GLY A 66 8.43 24.61 4.86
C GLY A 66 9.18 23.33 5.24
N ARG A 67 9.18 23.02 6.54
CA ARG A 67 9.92 21.88 7.11
C ARG A 67 9.48 20.56 6.47
N GLY A 68 10.44 19.68 6.22
CA GLY A 68 10.19 18.35 5.66
C GLY A 68 10.16 18.27 4.13
N TYR A 69 10.69 19.28 3.43
CA TYR A 69 10.81 19.30 1.97
C TYR A 69 11.43 18.01 1.40
N GLN A 70 12.46 17.44 2.03
CA GLN A 70 13.06 16.16 1.64
C GLN A 70 12.06 14.99 1.70
N THR A 71 11.19 14.97 2.71
CA THR A 71 10.16 13.94 2.82
C THR A 71 9.12 14.08 1.71
N ARG A 72 8.80 15.31 1.30
CA ARG A 72 7.89 15.56 0.17
C ARG A 72 8.49 15.15 -1.16
N ILE A 73 9.77 15.46 -1.39
CA ILE A 73 10.52 14.97 -2.56
C ILE A 73 10.41 13.44 -2.65
N ASN A 74 10.70 12.76 -1.55
CA ASN A 74 10.60 11.29 -1.50
C ASN A 74 9.17 10.77 -1.76
N GLN A 75 8.14 11.45 -1.26
CA GLN A 75 6.73 11.07 -1.53
C GLN A 75 6.38 11.20 -3.02
N VAL A 76 6.84 12.26 -3.69
CA VAL A 76 6.63 12.47 -5.13
C VAL A 76 7.31 11.36 -5.93
N LEU A 77 8.56 11.03 -5.59
CA LEU A 77 9.30 9.95 -6.24
C LEU A 77 8.61 8.59 -6.05
N ARG A 78 8.07 8.31 -4.85
CA ARG A 78 7.30 7.08 -4.59
C ARG A 78 6.05 6.99 -5.46
N ARG A 79 5.26 8.06 -5.51
CA ARG A 79 4.05 8.08 -6.36
C ARG A 79 4.38 7.86 -7.83
N TYR A 80 5.47 8.46 -8.31
CA TYR A 80 5.95 8.22 -9.67
C TYR A 80 6.32 6.75 -9.90
N MET A 81 7.06 6.15 -8.96
CA MET A 81 7.42 4.72 -9.00
C MET A 81 6.19 3.82 -9.06
N ASP A 82 5.18 4.07 -8.23
CA ASP A 82 3.96 3.27 -8.17
C ASP A 82 3.19 3.30 -9.49
N VAL A 83 3.04 4.50 -10.07
CA VAL A 83 2.37 4.69 -11.37
C VAL A 83 3.15 4.02 -12.49
N ALA A 84 4.47 4.20 -12.54
CA ALA A 84 5.33 3.58 -13.53
C ALA A 84 5.28 2.04 -13.44
N THR A 85 5.36 1.49 -12.23
CA THR A 85 5.34 0.04 -11.98
C THR A 85 3.99 -0.57 -12.36
N ARG A 86 2.86 0.10 -12.04
CA ARG A 86 1.53 -0.36 -12.44
C ARG A 86 1.39 -0.45 -13.96
N ARG A 87 1.94 0.51 -14.71
CA ARG A 87 1.95 0.50 -16.19
C ARG A 87 2.80 -0.64 -16.77
N VAL A 88 3.94 -0.95 -16.15
CA VAL A 88 4.78 -2.08 -16.57
C VAL A 88 4.05 -3.40 -16.32
N ARG A 89 3.44 -3.57 -15.14
CA ARG A 89 2.66 -4.78 -14.79
C ARG A 89 1.46 -4.98 -15.73
N SER A 90 0.75 -3.91 -16.11
CA SER A 90 -0.39 -4.01 -17.03
C SER A 90 0.03 -4.37 -18.47
N LYS A 91 1.15 -3.83 -18.96
CA LYS A 91 1.71 -4.23 -20.27
C LYS A 91 2.16 -5.70 -20.26
N ALA A 92 2.86 -6.13 -19.21
CA ALA A 92 3.33 -7.51 -19.09
C ALA A 92 2.17 -8.53 -19.05
N ARG A 93 1.06 -8.21 -18.37
CA ARG A 93 -0.18 -9.03 -18.40
C ARG A 93 -0.77 -9.14 -19.81
N THR A 94 -0.92 -8.01 -20.50
CA THR A 94 -1.48 -7.99 -21.86
C THR A 94 -0.66 -8.82 -22.84
N THR A 95 0.67 -8.72 -22.78
CA THR A 95 1.57 -9.51 -23.65
C THR A 95 1.54 -11.00 -23.33
N ARG A 96 1.41 -11.36 -22.05
CA ARG A 96 1.33 -12.76 -21.61
C ARG A 96 0.00 -13.41 -22.01
N ASP A 97 -1.11 -12.69 -21.87
CA ASP A 97 -2.45 -13.14 -22.28
C ASP A 97 -2.55 -13.31 -23.80
N ALA A 98 -1.99 -12.37 -24.59
CA ALA A 98 -1.92 -12.49 -26.05
C ALA A 98 -1.07 -13.70 -26.50
N ARG A 99 0.07 -13.95 -25.84
CA ARG A 99 0.95 -15.10 -26.13
C ARG A 99 0.29 -16.43 -25.75
N ASN A 100 -0.48 -16.48 -24.67
CA ASN A 100 -1.17 -17.70 -24.25
C ASN A 100 -2.37 -18.02 -25.15
N ARG A 101 -3.07 -16.99 -25.66
CA ARG A 101 -4.18 -17.14 -26.62
C ARG A 101 -3.72 -17.53 -28.03
N ALA A 102 -2.48 -17.23 -28.41
CA ALA A 102 -1.90 -17.55 -29.71
C ALA A 102 -1.17 -18.91 -29.77
N ARG A 103 -1.18 -19.72 -28.70
CA ARG A 103 -0.67 -21.10 -28.74
C ARG A 103 -1.78 -22.03 -29.26
N PRO A 104 -1.71 -22.56 -30.50
CA PRO A 104 -2.62 -23.62 -30.91
C PRO A 104 -2.33 -24.89 -30.10
N SER A 105 -3.40 -25.54 -29.68
CA SER A 105 -3.40 -26.82 -28.96
C SER A 105 -2.60 -27.86 -29.74
N ARG A 106 -1.34 -28.12 -29.36
CA ARG A 106 -0.55 -29.24 -29.88
C ARG A 106 -1.02 -30.55 -29.26
N HIS A 107 -2.31 -30.87 -29.35
CA HIS A 107 -2.85 -32.21 -29.07
C HIS A 107 -3.86 -32.55 -30.15
N ALA A 108 -3.34 -33.11 -31.25
CA ALA A 108 -4.09 -33.94 -32.18
C ALA A 108 -3.12 -34.89 -32.88
N ARG A 109 -2.79 -35.99 -32.19
CA ARG A 109 -2.65 -37.37 -32.69
C ARG A 109 -1.85 -38.20 -31.68
#